data_AF-F7NYL0-F1
#
_entry.id   AF-F7NYL0-F1
#
_cell.length_a   1.000
_cell.length_b   1.000
_cell.length_c   1.000
_cell.angle_alpha   90.00
_cell.angle_beta   90.00
_cell.angle_gamma   90.00
#
_symmetry.space_group_name_H-M   'P 1'
#
loop_
_entity.id
_entity.type
_entity.pdbx_description
1 polymer ?
#
loop_
_entity_poly.entity_id
_entity_poly.type
_entity_poly.pdbx_seq_one_letter_code
_entity_poly.pdbx_strand_id
1 'polypeptide(L)'
;MLLVGLGGVGSAAAPYLVSSGLGHLTLVDFDQVSLSNLPRQLLYRDADLGLDKVQVAQQKLQLLNPACSLQSWSVKARVMPTRCFMPSEISAGLLSSAWLIYTSSGLCSSQSLISALFLDSCFTA
;
A
#
# COMPACT_ATOMS: atom_id res chain seq x y z
N MET A 1 -3.53 9.77 -6.63
CA MET A 1 -3.81 8.36 -6.28
C MET A 1 -3.25 8.11 -4.88
N LEU A 2 -3.88 7.24 -4.08
CA LEU A 2 -3.47 6.95 -2.70
C LEU A 2 -3.17 5.45 -2.54
N LEU A 3 -1.97 5.13 -2.08
CA LEU A 3 -1.52 3.78 -1.76
C LEU A 3 -1.39 3.64 -0.24
N VAL A 4 -2.29 2.87 0.36
CA VAL A 4 -2.28 2.59 1.81
C VAL A 4 -1.63 1.24 2.05
N GLY A 5 -0.48 1.28 2.68
CA GLY A 5 0.39 0.16 2.95
C GLY A 5 1.54 0.05 1.98
N LEU A 6 2.73 -0.10 2.54
CA LEU A 6 4.01 -0.33 1.87
C LEU A 6 4.68 -1.61 2.42
N GLY A 7 3.85 -2.57 2.85
CA GLY A 7 4.25 -3.95 3.15
C GLY A 7 4.49 -4.77 1.88
N GLY A 8 4.24 -6.08 1.90
CA GLY A 8 4.53 -6.97 0.75
C GLY A 8 3.91 -6.49 -0.57
N VAL A 9 2.58 -6.33 -0.61
CA VAL A 9 1.86 -5.90 -1.82
C VAL A 9 2.21 -4.46 -2.21
N GLY A 10 2.17 -3.54 -1.25
CA GLY A 10 2.44 -2.13 -1.51
C GLY A 10 3.85 -1.87 -2.03
N SER A 11 4.86 -2.51 -1.43
CA SER A 11 6.26 -2.40 -1.86
C SER A 11 6.51 -3.00 -3.25
N ALA A 12 5.77 -4.06 -3.63
CA ALA A 12 5.84 -4.65 -4.96
C ALA A 12 5.09 -3.81 -6.02
N ALA A 13 3.93 -3.25 -5.67
CA ALA A 13 3.09 -2.49 -6.59
C ALA A 13 3.61 -1.07 -6.85
N ALA A 14 4.15 -0.39 -5.82
CA ALA A 14 4.54 1.02 -5.92
C ALA A 14 5.51 1.33 -7.08
N PRO A 15 6.57 0.53 -7.33
CA PRO A 15 7.47 0.76 -8.47
C PRO A 15 6.74 0.77 -9.82
N TYR A 16 5.81 -0.17 -10.03
CA TYR A 16 5.03 -0.24 -11.27
C TYR A 16 4.06 0.92 -11.40
N LEU A 17 3.41 1.32 -10.31
CA LEU A 17 2.49 2.46 -10.30
C LEU A 17 3.23 3.78 -10.59
N VAL A 18 4.43 3.94 -10.06
CA VAL A 18 5.25 5.13 -10.30
C VAL A 18 5.83 5.13 -11.72
N SER A 19 6.21 3.96 -12.24
CA SER A 19 6.76 3.82 -13.59
C SER A 19 5.71 3.92 -14.70
N SER A 20 4.42 3.70 -14.40
CA SER A 20 3.35 3.76 -15.40
C SER A 20 2.98 5.19 -15.84
N GLY A 21 3.67 6.21 -15.33
CA GLY A 21 3.46 7.61 -15.70
C GLY A 21 2.38 8.32 -14.89
N LEU A 22 2.04 7.81 -13.70
CA LEU A 22 1.17 8.54 -12.79
C LEU A 22 1.81 9.87 -12.37
N GLY A 23 1.10 10.98 -12.56
CA GLY A 23 1.62 12.30 -12.19
C GLY A 23 1.74 12.53 -10.68
N HIS A 24 0.89 11.88 -9.86
CA HIS A 24 0.89 12.06 -8.42
C HIS A 24 0.45 10.80 -7.64
N LEU A 25 1.25 10.43 -6.64
CA LEU A 25 0.99 9.30 -5.75
C LEU A 25 1.28 9.67 -4.28
N THR A 26 0.29 9.43 -3.43
CA THR A 26 0.39 9.55 -1.98
C THR A 26 0.61 8.17 -1.36
N LEU A 27 1.65 8.03 -0.54
CA LEU A 27 2.03 6.80 0.16
C LEU A 27 1.67 6.93 1.64
N VAL A 28 1.06 5.90 2.22
CA VAL A 28 0.70 5.88 3.65
C VAL A 28 1.07 4.54 4.25
N ASP A 29 1.92 4.54 5.27
CA ASP A 29 2.25 3.38 6.11
C ASP A 29 2.70 3.92 7.47
N PHE A 30 2.68 3.12 8.53
CA PHE A 30 3.11 3.53 9.88
C PHE A 30 4.26 2.67 10.42
N ASP A 31 4.64 1.62 9.70
CA ASP A 31 5.70 0.71 10.10
C ASP A 31 7.08 1.23 9.69
N GLN A 32 8.09 0.75 10.41
CA GLN A 32 9.50 0.85 10.05
C GLN A 32 9.98 -0.38 9.29
N VAL A 33 11.08 -0.22 8.57
CA VAL A 33 11.76 -1.33 7.89
C VAL A 33 12.35 -2.28 8.94
N SER A 34 12.03 -3.57 8.80
CA SER A 34 12.48 -4.63 9.71
C SER A 34 13.09 -5.77 8.91
N LEU A 35 14.11 -6.42 9.48
CA LEU A 35 14.87 -7.49 8.85
C LEU A 35 13.97 -8.67 8.44
N SER A 36 12.98 -9.02 9.26
CA SER A 36 12.02 -10.10 8.95
C SER A 36 11.13 -9.80 7.74
N ASN A 37 11.07 -8.55 7.30
CA ASN A 37 10.26 -8.09 6.18
C ASN A 37 11.03 -7.99 4.86
N LEU A 38 12.36 -7.88 4.92
CA LEU A 38 13.22 -7.67 3.74
C LEU A 38 13.08 -8.75 2.65
N PRO A 39 13.00 -10.07 2.95
CA PRO A 39 12.93 -11.09 1.91
C PRO A 39 11.73 -10.96 0.97
N ARG A 40 10.63 -10.35 1.46
CA ARG A 40 9.39 -10.16 0.70
C ARG A 40 9.12 -8.70 0.30
N GLN A 41 9.92 -7.76 0.77
CA GLN A 41 9.76 -6.32 0.49
C GLN A 41 11.00 -5.79 -0.21
N LEU A 42 11.10 -6.10 -1.50
CA LEU A 42 12.27 -5.80 -2.35
C LEU A 42 12.58 -4.31 -2.50
N LEU A 43 11.63 -3.45 -2.14
CA LEU A 43 11.83 -2.00 -2.11
C LEU A 43 12.84 -1.58 -1.04
N TYR A 44 13.06 -2.36 0.02
CA TYR A 44 13.94 -2.02 1.12
C TYR A 44 15.24 -2.84 1.12
N ARG A 45 16.28 -2.32 1.77
CA ARG A 45 17.61 -2.94 1.92
C ARG A 45 18.02 -2.92 3.38
N ASP A 46 19.06 -3.68 3.72
CA ASP A 46 19.59 -3.72 5.09
C ASP A 46 20.04 -2.35 5.61
N ALA A 47 20.50 -1.47 4.71
CA ALA A 47 20.87 -0.09 5.05
C ALA A 47 19.68 0.77 5.53
N ASP A 48 18.45 0.34 5.29
CA ASP A 48 17.23 1.09 5.62
C ASP A 48 16.59 0.65 6.93
N LEU A 49 17.18 -0.33 7.65
CA LEU A 49 16.61 -0.89 8.86
C LEU A 49 16.36 0.18 9.93
N GLY A 50 15.15 0.15 10.53
CA GLY A 50 14.71 1.12 11.54
C GLY A 50 14.22 2.46 10.98
N LEU A 51 14.32 2.70 9.68
CA LEU A 51 13.73 3.88 9.04
C LEU A 51 12.24 3.66 8.72
N ASP A 52 11.48 4.74 8.66
CA ASP A 52 10.08 4.69 8.25
C ASP A 52 9.95 4.19 6.81
N LYS A 53 9.11 3.16 6.60
CA LYS A 53 8.88 2.58 5.27
C LYS A 53 8.47 3.63 4.25
N VAL A 54 7.60 4.55 4.64
CA VAL A 54 7.11 5.64 3.79
C VAL A 54 8.21 6.57 3.30
N GLN A 55 9.19 6.90 4.16
CA GLN A 55 10.27 7.80 3.80
C GLN A 55 11.24 7.11 2.82
N VAL A 56 11.64 5.88 3.13
CA VAL A 56 12.54 5.09 2.28
C VAL A 56 11.90 4.80 0.93
N ALA A 57 10.62 4.40 0.93
CA ALA A 57 9.85 4.17 -0.29
C ALA A 57 9.78 5.43 -1.15
N GLN A 58 9.44 6.58 -0.56
CA GLN A 58 9.39 7.85 -1.28
C GLN A 58 10.73 8.16 -1.94
N GLN A 59 11.85 8.07 -1.21
CA GLN A 59 13.17 8.34 -1.75
C GLN A 59 13.50 7.44 -2.95
N LYS A 60 13.29 6.13 -2.82
CA LYS A 60 13.61 5.16 -3.87
C LYS A 60 12.70 5.28 -5.09
N LEU A 61 11.41 5.53 -4.87
CA LEU A 61 10.45 5.73 -5.95
C LEU A 61 10.68 7.07 -6.67
N GLN A 62 11.13 8.10 -5.97
CA GLN A 62 11.50 9.38 -6.60
C GLN A 62 12.71 9.22 -7.52
N LEU A 63 13.68 8.37 -7.14
CA LEU A 63 14.81 8.01 -8.01
C LEU A 63 14.36 7.22 -9.24
N LEU A 64 13.33 6.37 -9.10
CA LEU A 64 12.79 5.57 -10.19
C LEU A 64 12.08 6.43 -11.24
N ASN A 65 11.25 7.39 -10.81
CA ASN A 65 10.60 8.34 -11.70
C ASN A 65 10.57 9.75 -11.06
N PRO A 66 11.55 10.62 -11.39
CA PRO A 66 11.62 11.97 -10.85
C PRO A 66 10.44 12.87 -11.24
N ALA A 67 9.73 12.54 -12.33
CA ALA A 67 8.57 13.31 -12.79
C ALA A 67 7.31 13.02 -11.97
N CYS A 68 7.28 11.93 -11.19
CA CYS A 68 6.16 11.62 -10.32
C CYS A 68 6.22 12.49 -9.05
N SER A 69 5.11 13.17 -8.74
CA SER A 69 4.96 13.89 -7.47
C SER A 69 4.58 12.91 -6.36
N LEU A 70 5.52 12.63 -5.46
CA LEU A 70 5.32 11.73 -4.33
C LEU A 70 5.10 12.49 -3.02
N GLN A 71 4.08 12.08 -2.28
CA GLN A 71 3.85 12.51 -0.89
C GLN A 71 3.82 11.29 0.01
N SER A 72 4.32 11.41 1.24
CA SER A 72 4.40 10.29 2.16
C SER A 72 3.89 10.69 3.55
N TRP A 73 3.13 9.80 4.19
CA TRP A 73 2.54 10.05 5.51
C TRP A 73 2.76 8.86 6.43
N SER A 74 3.54 9.08 7.50
CA SER A 74 3.81 8.08 8.54
C SER A 74 2.65 8.07 9.54
N VAL A 75 1.51 7.49 9.16
CA VAL A 75 0.29 7.51 9.98
C VAL A 75 -0.42 6.17 9.96
N LYS A 76 -0.96 5.77 11.13
CA LYS A 76 -1.79 4.57 11.23
C LYS A 76 -3.18 4.86 10.65
N ALA A 77 -3.34 4.59 9.37
CA ALA A 77 -4.63 4.68 8.71
C ALA A 77 -5.56 3.57 9.20
N ARG A 78 -6.76 3.95 9.68
CA ARG A 78 -7.86 3.01 9.87
C ARG A 78 -8.74 3.07 8.65
N VAL A 79 -8.63 2.10 7.76
CA VAL A 79 -9.58 1.99 6.67
C VAL A 79 -10.85 1.35 7.23
N MET A 80 -11.91 2.13 7.33
CA MET A 80 -13.23 1.56 7.53
C MET A 80 -13.67 0.98 6.19
N PRO A 81 -14.06 -0.30 6.12
CA PRO A 81 -14.71 -0.80 4.93
C PRO A 81 -15.99 0.02 4.77
N THR A 82 -16.04 0.86 3.74
CA THR A 82 -17.29 1.43 3.27
C THR A 82 -18.20 0.23 3.02
N ARG A 83 -19.34 0.18 3.72
CA ARG A 83 -20.37 -0.87 3.54
C ARG A 83 -20.70 -0.97 2.05
N CYS A 84 -20.08 -1.91 1.35
CA CYS A 84 -20.69 -2.50 0.17
C CYS A 84 -21.84 -3.35 0.71
N PHE A 85 -23.04 -2.79 0.67
CA PHE A 85 -24.28 -3.48 1.01
C PHE A 85 -24.47 -4.60 -0.04
N MET A 86 -23.95 -5.80 0.27
CA MET A 86 -24.31 -7.02 -0.43
C MET A 86 -25.52 -7.62 0.31
N PRO A 87 -26.66 -7.85 -0.35
CA PRO A 87 -27.79 -8.51 0.29
C PRO A 87 -27.47 -9.98 0.54
N SER A 88 -27.72 -10.40 1.78
CA SER A 88 -27.89 -11.76 2.32
C SER A 88 -26.80 -12.81 2.03
N GLU A 89 -26.23 -13.28 3.16
CA GLU A 89 -25.48 -14.52 3.36
C GLU A 89 -23.98 -14.50 3.02
N ILE A 90 -23.16 -14.24 4.05
CA ILE A 90 -22.16 -15.20 4.60
C ILE A 90 -21.42 -14.54 5.78
N SER A 91 -21.27 -15.32 6.84
CA SER A 91 -20.72 -14.98 8.15
C SER A 91 -19.26 -14.49 8.16
N ALA A 92 -19.01 -13.60 9.11
CA ALA A 92 -17.80 -13.37 9.90
C ALA A 92 -16.48 -14.03 9.41
N GLY A 93 -15.52 -13.18 9.02
CA GLY A 93 -14.11 -13.51 8.94
C GLY A 93 -13.26 -12.31 9.32
N LEU A 94 -12.49 -12.44 10.40
CA LEU A 94 -11.49 -11.48 10.86
C LEU A 94 -10.49 -11.13 9.75
N LEU A 95 -10.67 -10.00 9.07
CA LEU A 95 -9.69 -9.49 8.09
C LEU A 95 -8.88 -8.36 8.73
N SER A 96 -7.97 -8.74 9.61
CA SER A 96 -6.77 -7.96 9.88
C SER A 96 -5.94 -7.96 8.59
N SER A 97 -5.54 -6.78 8.08
CA SER A 97 -4.72 -6.54 6.88
C SER A 97 -5.39 -6.69 5.49
N ALA A 98 -6.40 -5.87 5.20
CA ALA A 98 -6.75 -5.54 3.81
C ALA A 98 -5.96 -4.30 3.35
N TRP A 99 -5.12 -4.44 2.32
CA TRP A 99 -4.37 -3.35 1.71
C TRP A 99 -5.22 -2.72 0.58
N LEU A 100 -5.40 -1.40 0.60
CA LEU A 100 -6.34 -0.71 -0.29
C LEU A 100 -5.62 0.34 -1.13
N ILE A 101 -5.75 0.21 -2.46
CA ILE A 101 -5.34 1.22 -3.42
C ILE A 101 -6.57 2.06 -3.75
N TYR A 102 -6.51 3.37 -3.49
CA TYR A 102 -7.61 4.30 -3.72
C TYR A 102 -7.29 5.24 -4.87
N THR A 103 -8.14 5.27 -5.89
CA THR A 103 -8.08 6.25 -6.99
C THR A 103 -9.17 7.29 -6.80
N SER A 104 -8.79 8.54 -6.46
CA SER A 104 -9.72 9.66 -6.45
C SER A 104 -9.86 10.25 -7.86
N SER A 105 -10.69 9.66 -8.72
CA SER A 105 -11.21 10.41 -9.86
C SER A 105 -12.35 11.30 -9.36
N GLY A 106 -12.10 12.60 -9.22
CA GLY A 106 -13.16 13.57 -8.98
C GLY A 106 -14.18 13.49 -10.12
N LEU A 107 -15.46 13.34 -9.76
CA LEU A 107 -16.62 13.03 -10.62
C LEU A 107 -16.97 11.53 -10.74
N CYS A 108 -17.21 10.84 -9.62
CA CYS A 108 -18.24 9.80 -9.62
C CYS A 108 -18.58 9.31 -8.22
N SER A 109 -19.86 9.10 -7.97
CA SER A 109 -20.43 8.33 -6.85
C SER A 109 -20.05 6.84 -6.86
N SER A 110 -19.12 6.43 -7.73
CA SER A 110 -18.50 5.11 -7.81
C SER A 110 -16.99 5.24 -7.56
N GLN A 111 -16.58 5.03 -6.32
CA GLN A 111 -15.16 4.86 -5.99
C GLN A 111 -14.69 3.52 -6.57
N SER A 112 -13.86 3.54 -7.61
CA SER A 112 -13.18 2.33 -8.08
C SER A 112 -12.10 1.96 -7.07
N LEU A 113 -12.45 1.12 -6.11
CA LEU A 113 -11.49 0.47 -5.22
C LEU A 113 -10.82 -0.66 -6.00
N ILE A 114 -9.50 -0.57 -6.20
CA ILE A 114 -8.70 -1.72 -6.60
C ILE A 114 -8.25 -2.38 -5.30
N SER A 115 -9.05 -3.32 -4.80
CA SER A 115 -8.68 -4.16 -3.65
C SER A 115 -7.76 -5.27 -4.13
N ALA A 116 -6.46 -5.14 -3.87
CA ALA A 116 -5.52 -6.25 -4.01
C ALA A 116 -5.59 -7.12 -2.74
N LEU A 117 -6.45 -8.13 -2.76
CA LEU A 117 -6.49 -9.17 -1.72
C LEU A 117 -5.41 -10.21 -2.06
N PHE A 118 -4.30 -10.20 -1.33
CA PHE A 118 -3.42 -11.36 -1.24
C PHE A 118 -3.67 -12.03 0.11
N LEU A 119 -4.21 -13.25 0.06
CA LEU A 119 -4.28 -14.15 1.21
C LEU A 119 -2.84 -14.57 1.56
N ASP A 120 -2.26 -14.00 2.61
CA ASP A 120 -1.13 -14.64 3.29
C ASP A 120 -1.68 -15.83 4.10
N SER A 121 -2.01 -16.90 3.38
CA SER A 121 -2.12 -18.25 3.95
C SER A 121 -0.88 -19.00 3.49
N CYS A 122 0.21 -18.90 4.26
CA CYS A 122 1.29 -19.89 4.38
C CYS A 122 2.51 -19.25 5.03
N PHE A 123 2.63 -19.37 6.36
CA PHE A 123 3.89 -19.73 7.04
C PHE A 123 3.57 -20.09 8.49
N THR A 124 2.97 -21.27 8.66
CA THR A 124 3.11 -22.08 9.87
C THR A 124 3.66 -23.41 9.41
N ALA A 125 4.97 -23.59 9.57
CA ALA A 125 5.65 -24.87 9.68
C ALA A 125 6.94 -24.62 10.46
#